data_AF-A0A935J7Z1-F1
#
_entry.id   AF-A0A935J7Z1-F1
#
_cell.length_a   1.000
_cell.length_b   1.000
_cell.length_c   1.000
_cell.angle_alpha   90.00
_cell.angle_beta   90.00
_cell.angle_gamma   90.00
#
_symmetry.space_group_name_H-M   'P 1'
#
loop_
_entity.id
_entity.type
_entity.pdbx_description
1 polymer ?
#
loop_
_entity_poly.entity_id
_entity_poly.type
_entity_poly.pdbx_seq_one_letter_code
_entity_poly.pdbx_strand_id
1 'polypeptide(L)'
;MKKKYWAVLVLLALVALDWYIRAPDSRSRQLTSVIEAQASAKQKSYPYKFRVMKVSEGTAIMSTPRSREVPALKMLGALFPEIDTTNPNDPAFMAAEKLLADVQSEARAIVLAQPGIKSVRWELDRKWLADHNIDVPDK
;
A
#
# COMPACT_ATOMS: atom_id res chain seq x y z
N MET A 1 15.54 -16.41 -45.83
CA MET A 1 14.30 -16.07 -45.10
C MET A 1 14.29 -16.50 -43.62
N LYS A 2 14.88 -17.64 -43.22
CA LYS A 2 14.87 -18.16 -41.83
C LYS A 2 15.51 -17.26 -40.76
N LYS A 3 16.59 -16.52 -41.08
CA LYS A 3 17.29 -15.62 -40.13
C LYS A 3 16.43 -14.45 -39.63
N LYS A 4 15.51 -13.95 -40.45
CA LYS A 4 14.61 -12.82 -40.08
C LYS A 4 13.57 -13.26 -39.04
N TYR A 5 13.04 -14.48 -39.16
CA TYR A 5 12.12 -15.06 -38.16
C TYR A 5 12.79 -15.29 -36.81
N TRP A 6 14.05 -15.72 -36.81
CA TRP A 6 14.84 -15.85 -35.58
C TRP A 6 15.08 -14.51 -34.89
N ALA A 7 15.38 -13.45 -35.65
CA ALA A 7 15.53 -12.11 -35.08
C ALA A 7 14.23 -11.61 -34.44
N VAL A 8 13.07 -11.84 -35.08
CA VAL A 8 11.75 -11.47 -34.53
C VAL A 8 11.42 -12.27 -33.27
N LEU A 9 11.73 -13.57 -33.24
CA LEU A 9 11.53 -14.42 -32.06
C LEU A 9 12.38 -13.96 -30.87
N VAL A 10 13.65 -13.64 -31.11
CA VAL A 10 14.54 -13.11 -30.05
C VAL A 10 14.03 -11.77 -29.54
N LEU A 11 13.54 -10.91 -30.43
CA LEU A 11 13.00 -9.60 -30.03
C LEU A 11 11.71 -9.75 -29.20
N LEU A 12 10.81 -10.65 -29.60
CA LEU A 12 9.62 -11.00 -28.80
C LEU A 12 9.98 -11.60 -27.44
N ALA A 13 11.00 -12.46 -27.40
CA ALA A 13 11.49 -13.05 -26.15
C ALA A 13 12.09 -11.98 -25.22
N LEU A 14 12.84 -11.01 -25.76
CA LEU A 14 13.40 -9.89 -24.98
C LEU A 14 12.31 -8.96 -24.47
N VAL A 15 11.28 -8.67 -25.26
CA VAL A 15 10.13 -7.86 -24.81
C VAL A 15 9.35 -8.61 -23.72
N ALA A 16 9.13 -9.91 -23.88
CA ALA A 16 8.46 -10.72 -22.86
C ALA A 16 9.29 -10.82 -21.56
N LEU A 17 10.62 -10.91 -21.68
CA LEU A 17 11.53 -10.93 -20.54
C LEU A 17 11.57 -9.57 -19.82
N ASP A 18 11.66 -8.47 -20.55
CA ASP A 18 11.58 -7.10 -20.00
C ASP A 18 10.23 -6.87 -19.31
N TRP A 19 9.13 -7.36 -19.91
CA TRP A 19 7.81 -7.30 -19.30
C TRP A 19 7.71 -8.17 -18.04
N TYR A 20 8.32 -9.35 -18.02
CA TYR A 20 8.36 -10.23 -16.84
C TYR A 20 9.18 -9.61 -15.70
N ILE A 21 10.30 -8.95 -16.01
CA ILE A 21 11.13 -8.25 -15.01
C ILE A 21 10.41 -7.02 -14.45
N ARG A 22 9.64 -6.31 -15.28
CA ARG A 22 8.85 -5.13 -14.88
C ARG A 22 7.47 -5.47 -14.33
N ALA A 23 7.05 -6.74 -14.40
CA ALA A 23 5.71 -7.14 -14.01
C ALA A 23 5.46 -6.76 -12.54
N PRO A 24 4.34 -6.09 -12.23
CA PRO A 24 3.98 -5.77 -10.85
C PRO A 24 3.98 -7.06 -10.04
N ASP A 25 4.82 -7.07 -9.01
CA ASP A 25 5.14 -8.22 -8.17
C ASP A 25 3.88 -9.06 -7.90
N SER A 26 3.79 -10.23 -8.54
CA SER A 26 2.61 -11.09 -8.43
C SER A 26 2.30 -11.43 -6.97
N ARG A 27 3.34 -11.44 -6.13
CA ARG A 27 3.23 -11.65 -4.69
C ARG A 27 2.55 -10.48 -3.98
N SER A 28 2.82 -9.24 -4.37
CA SER A 28 2.20 -8.07 -3.73
C SER A 28 0.69 -8.03 -3.97
N ARG A 29 0.23 -8.39 -5.17
CA ARG A 29 -1.20 -8.54 -5.48
C ARG A 29 -1.85 -9.66 -4.68
N GLN A 30 -1.19 -10.81 -4.56
CA GLN A 30 -1.68 -11.92 -3.75
C GLN A 30 -1.80 -11.53 -2.28
N LEU A 31 -0.80 -10.84 -1.72
CA LEU A 31 -0.87 -10.40 -0.33
C LEU A 31 -1.96 -9.34 -0.12
N THR A 32 -2.16 -8.46 -1.09
CA THR A 32 -3.25 -7.47 -1.05
C THR A 32 -4.62 -8.16 -1.03
N SER A 33 -4.85 -9.16 -1.89
CA SER A 33 -6.12 -9.91 -1.88
C SER A 33 -6.33 -10.70 -0.59
N VAL A 34 -5.25 -11.19 0.03
CA VAL A 34 -5.32 -11.85 1.34
C VAL A 34 -5.73 -10.87 2.45
N ILE A 35 -5.21 -9.63 2.44
CA ILE A 35 -5.66 -8.57 3.35
C ILE A 35 -7.16 -8.35 3.15
N GLU A 36 -7.63 -8.18 1.92
CA GLU A 36 -9.06 -7.92 1.64
C GLU A 36 -9.97 -9.07 2.07
N ALA A 37 -9.53 -10.32 1.87
CA ALA A 37 -10.26 -11.51 2.27
C ALA A 37 -10.35 -11.66 3.79
N GLN A 38 -9.22 -11.52 4.49
CA GLN A 38 -9.11 -11.76 5.93
C GLN A 38 -9.40 -10.53 6.79
N ALA A 39 -9.51 -9.34 6.18
CA ALA A 39 -9.82 -8.10 6.88
C ALA A 39 -11.16 -8.19 7.64
N SER A 40 -11.14 -7.69 8.87
CA SER A 40 -12.31 -7.48 9.72
C SER A 40 -13.27 -6.48 9.11
N ALA A 41 -14.50 -6.45 9.65
CA ALA A 41 -15.49 -5.46 9.27
C ALA A 41 -14.97 -4.03 9.39
N LYS A 42 -14.13 -3.74 10.40
CA LYS A 42 -13.54 -2.41 10.63
C LYS A 42 -12.62 -1.99 9.48
N GLN A 43 -11.72 -2.89 9.05
CA GLN A 43 -10.81 -2.59 7.94
C GLN A 43 -11.54 -2.53 6.59
N LYS A 44 -12.63 -3.30 6.44
CA LYS A 44 -13.52 -3.23 5.27
C LYS A 44 -14.34 -1.95 5.22
N SER A 45 -14.77 -1.40 6.36
CA SER A 45 -15.46 -0.11 6.44
C SER A 45 -14.52 1.10 6.43
N TYR A 46 -13.21 0.90 6.70
CA TYR A 46 -12.25 1.99 6.73
C TYR A 46 -12.11 2.64 5.33
N PRO A 47 -12.10 3.99 5.23
CA PRO A 47 -12.04 4.69 3.94
C PRO A 47 -10.76 4.39 3.14
N TYR A 48 -9.62 4.21 3.84
CA TYR A 48 -8.35 3.87 3.21
C TYR A 48 -8.15 2.35 3.09
N LYS A 49 -7.74 1.88 1.92
CA LYS A 49 -7.40 0.46 1.69
C LYS A 49 -5.90 0.25 1.71
N PHE A 50 -5.42 -0.48 2.73
CA PHE A 50 -4.03 -0.90 2.82
C PHE A 50 -3.72 -1.96 1.77
N ARG A 51 -2.65 -1.75 0.99
CA ARG A 51 -2.20 -2.67 -0.06
C ARG A 51 -0.72 -2.94 0.07
N VAL A 52 -0.29 -4.11 -0.40
CA VAL A 52 1.14 -4.42 -0.52
C VAL A 52 1.63 -3.87 -1.85
N MET A 53 2.61 -2.97 -1.79
CA MET A 53 3.19 -2.34 -2.98
C MET A 53 4.26 -3.25 -3.61
N LYS A 54 5.09 -3.87 -2.79
CA LYS A 54 6.22 -4.71 -3.24
C LYS A 54 6.61 -5.70 -2.15
N VAL A 55 7.14 -6.86 -2.53
CA VAL A 55 7.83 -7.79 -1.63
C VAL A 55 9.28 -7.91 -2.06
N SER A 56 10.21 -7.68 -1.13
CA SER A 56 11.65 -7.76 -1.40
C SER A 56 12.32 -8.57 -0.31
N GLU A 57 12.93 -9.71 -0.67
CA GLU A 57 13.72 -10.54 0.25
C GLU A 57 12.96 -10.98 1.52
N GLY A 58 11.64 -11.21 1.40
CA GLY A 58 10.77 -11.54 2.52
C GLY A 58 10.33 -10.32 3.36
N THR A 59 10.62 -9.11 2.92
CA THR A 59 10.06 -7.88 3.48
C THR A 59 8.90 -7.40 2.61
N ALA A 60 7.69 -7.36 3.17
CA ALA A 60 6.53 -6.79 2.50
C ALA A 60 6.48 -5.28 2.73
N ILE A 61 6.47 -4.52 1.64
CA ILE A 61 6.31 -3.07 1.65
C ILE A 61 4.81 -2.77 1.52
N MET A 62 4.21 -2.25 2.59
CA MET A 62 2.80 -1.91 2.68
C MET A 62 2.59 -0.40 2.52
N SER A 63 1.49 -0.02 1.89
CA SER A 63 1.12 1.37 1.70
C SER A 63 0.61 2.00 3.01
N THR A 64 1.02 3.24 3.29
CA THR A 64 0.50 4.05 4.39
C THR A 64 0.20 5.47 3.90
N PRO A 65 -0.93 6.07 4.32
CA PRO A 65 -1.23 7.45 3.99
C PRO A 65 -0.58 8.44 4.98
N ARG A 66 0.11 7.94 6.02
CA ARG A 66 0.89 8.76 6.96
C ARG A 66 2.39 8.47 6.86
N SER A 67 3.20 9.49 7.09
CA SER A 67 4.65 9.37 7.28
C SER A 67 5.14 10.48 8.21
N ARG A 68 6.47 10.63 8.35
CA ARG A 68 7.03 11.82 8.99
C ARG A 68 6.80 13.09 8.15
N GLU A 69 6.72 12.94 6.84
CA GLU A 69 6.46 14.03 5.88
C GLU A 69 4.98 14.43 5.88
N VAL A 70 4.07 13.46 6.11
CA VAL A 70 2.62 13.69 6.17
C VAL A 70 2.07 13.26 7.53
N PRO A 71 1.84 14.22 8.45
CA PRO A 71 1.28 13.95 9.77
C PRO A 71 -0.09 13.28 9.70
N ALA A 72 -0.41 12.48 10.72
CA ALA A 72 -1.70 11.82 10.84
C ALA A 72 -2.87 12.82 10.79
N LEU A 73 -2.70 14.03 11.34
CA LEU A 73 -3.70 15.10 11.32
C LEU A 73 -4.21 15.43 9.91
N LYS A 74 -3.29 15.65 8.95
CA LYS A 74 -3.66 15.98 7.56
C LYS A 74 -4.40 14.83 6.88
N MET A 75 -3.93 13.61 7.13
CA MET A 75 -4.52 12.41 6.57
C MET A 75 -5.91 12.13 7.15
N LEU A 76 -6.06 12.22 8.47
CA LEU A 76 -7.34 11.99 9.14
C LEU A 76 -8.37 13.06 8.79
N GLY A 77 -7.97 14.32 8.61
CA GLY A 77 -8.88 15.35 8.11
C GLY A 77 -9.36 15.12 6.68
N ALA A 78 -8.55 14.47 5.83
CA ALA A 78 -8.97 14.08 4.50
C ALA A 78 -9.89 12.83 4.50
N LEU A 79 -9.72 11.93 5.48
CA LEU A 79 -10.56 10.73 5.63
C LEU A 79 -11.88 10.98 6.34
N PHE A 80 -11.89 11.92 7.28
CA PHE A 80 -13.02 12.25 8.15
C PHE A 80 -13.15 13.78 8.22
N PRO A 81 -13.75 14.42 7.22
CA PRO A 81 -13.85 15.89 7.17
C PRO A 81 -14.63 16.49 8.35
N GLU A 82 -15.40 15.68 9.06
CA GLU A 82 -16.20 16.06 10.23
C GLU A 82 -15.40 16.16 11.56
N ILE A 83 -14.16 15.65 11.63
CA ILE A 83 -13.38 15.69 12.88
C ILE A 83 -12.57 16.99 13.00
N ASP A 84 -12.47 17.50 14.22
CA ASP A 84 -11.59 18.64 14.50
C ASP A 84 -10.13 18.20 14.59
N THR A 85 -9.43 18.28 13.47
CA THR A 85 -7.99 17.99 13.38
C THR A 85 -7.11 19.08 14.01
N THR A 86 -7.66 20.18 14.50
CA THR A 86 -6.89 21.24 15.19
C THR A 86 -6.80 21.00 16.69
N ASN A 87 -7.63 20.12 17.24
CA ASN A 87 -7.66 19.77 18.65
C ASN A 87 -7.24 18.30 18.89
N PRO A 88 -5.99 18.03 19.29
CA PRO A 88 -5.51 16.68 19.55
C PRO A 88 -6.26 15.93 20.67
N ASN A 89 -6.97 16.66 21.54
CA ASN A 89 -7.74 16.08 22.64
C ASN A 89 -9.22 15.84 22.27
N ASP A 90 -9.60 16.13 21.03
CA ASP A 90 -10.96 15.86 20.57
C ASP A 90 -11.25 14.34 20.62
N PRO A 91 -12.37 13.91 21.25
CA PRO A 91 -12.69 12.50 21.36
C PRO A 91 -12.85 11.80 20.00
N ALA A 92 -13.36 12.49 18.97
CA ALA A 92 -13.50 11.91 17.64
C ALA A 92 -12.14 11.77 16.96
N PHE A 93 -11.24 12.75 17.14
CA PHE A 93 -9.86 12.63 16.67
C PHE A 93 -9.12 11.45 17.31
N MET A 94 -9.17 11.31 18.63
CA MET A 94 -8.57 10.17 19.34
C MET A 94 -9.17 8.83 18.91
N ALA A 95 -10.49 8.78 18.67
CA ALA A 95 -11.15 7.59 18.15
C ALA A 95 -10.67 7.23 16.73
N ALA A 96 -10.48 8.24 15.87
CA ALA A 96 -9.97 8.05 14.51
C ALA A 96 -8.51 7.58 14.50
N GLU A 97 -7.66 8.11 15.38
CA GLU A 97 -6.27 7.64 15.56
C GLU A 97 -6.22 6.21 16.09
N LYS A 98 -7.06 5.87 17.08
CA LYS A 98 -7.17 4.51 17.60
C LYS A 98 -7.62 3.53 16.51
N LEU A 99 -8.64 3.92 15.74
CA LEU A 99 -9.14 3.12 14.62
C LEU A 99 -8.04 2.89 13.58
N LEU A 100 -7.28 3.94 13.22
CA LEU A 100 -6.12 3.82 12.33
C LEU A 100 -5.09 2.82 12.86
N ALA A 101 -4.73 2.91 14.14
CA ALA A 101 -3.76 2.01 14.76
C ALA A 101 -4.24 0.55 14.74
N ASP A 102 -5.53 0.33 15.02
CA ASP A 102 -6.15 -1.00 14.98
C ASP A 102 -6.07 -1.59 13.56
N VAL A 103 -6.54 -0.86 12.53
CA VAL A 103 -6.55 -1.36 11.15
C VAL A 103 -5.14 -1.51 10.56
N GLN A 104 -4.18 -0.66 10.94
CA GLN A 104 -2.77 -0.82 10.54
C GLN A 104 -2.15 -2.07 11.16
N SER A 105 -2.43 -2.32 12.44
CA SER A 105 -1.90 -3.48 13.17
C SER A 105 -2.49 -4.77 12.62
N GLU A 106 -3.79 -4.77 12.32
CA GLU A 106 -4.48 -5.90 11.69
C GLU A 106 -3.90 -6.23 10.31
N ALA A 107 -3.80 -5.22 9.43
CA ALA A 107 -3.24 -5.39 8.08
C ALA A 107 -1.82 -5.98 8.15
N ARG A 108 -0.98 -5.47 9.06
CA ARG A 108 0.37 -5.98 9.29
C ARG A 108 0.36 -7.43 9.78
N ALA A 109 -0.52 -7.77 10.72
CA ALA A 109 -0.62 -9.12 11.25
C ALA A 109 -1.01 -10.13 10.16
N ILE A 110 -1.97 -9.79 9.30
CA ILE A 110 -2.40 -10.63 8.18
C ILE A 110 -1.22 -10.90 7.22
N VAL A 111 -0.45 -9.87 6.87
CA VAL A 111 0.70 -9.99 5.96
C VAL A 111 1.85 -10.78 6.59
N LEU A 112 2.14 -10.57 7.88
CA LEU A 112 3.18 -11.32 8.59
C LEU A 112 2.82 -12.80 8.77
N ALA A 113 1.53 -13.15 8.83
CA ALA A 113 1.08 -14.53 8.86
C ALA A 113 1.30 -15.28 7.53
N GLN A 114 1.65 -14.58 6.45
CA GLN A 114 1.83 -15.21 5.14
C GLN A 114 3.21 -15.87 5.00
N PRO A 115 3.27 -17.04 4.35
CA PRO A 115 4.52 -17.77 4.19
C PRO A 115 5.55 -16.95 3.39
N GLY A 116 6.80 -16.96 3.85
CA GLY A 116 7.91 -16.25 3.21
C GLY A 116 8.01 -14.76 3.56
N ILE A 117 7.12 -14.21 4.39
CA ILE A 117 7.24 -12.85 4.92
C ILE A 117 7.92 -12.89 6.29
N LYS A 118 9.07 -12.22 6.38
CA LYS A 118 9.89 -12.06 7.58
C LYS A 118 9.62 -10.73 8.27
N SER A 119 9.34 -9.68 7.50
CA SER A 119 9.11 -8.35 8.05
C SER A 119 8.14 -7.52 7.19
N VAL A 120 7.60 -6.47 7.80
CA VAL A 120 6.71 -5.51 7.13
C VAL A 120 7.32 -4.12 7.27
N ARG A 121 7.44 -3.41 6.16
CA ARG A 121 7.85 -2.01 6.10
C ARG A 121 6.73 -1.18 5.52
N TRP A 122 6.56 0.03 6.04
CA TRP A 122 5.56 0.96 5.54
C TRP A 122 6.20 1.96 4.58
N GLU A 123 5.52 2.20 3.46
CA GLU A 123 5.90 3.19 2.45
C GLU A 123 4.73 4.12 2.15
N LEU A 124 5.07 5.39 1.96
CA LEU A 124 4.08 6.44 1.77
C LEU A 124 3.33 6.24 0.44
N ASP A 125 2.01 6.18 0.49
CA ASP A 125 1.17 6.11 -0.70
C ASP A 125 1.01 7.50 -1.33
N ARG A 126 2.07 7.93 -2.03
CA ARG A 126 2.13 9.25 -2.69
C ARG A 126 1.00 9.42 -3.70
N LYS A 127 0.60 8.35 -4.39
CA LYS A 127 -0.53 8.39 -5.32
C LYS A 127 -1.83 8.72 -4.60
N TRP A 128 -2.14 8.00 -3.52
CA TRP A 128 -3.36 8.26 -2.76
C TRP A 128 -3.39 9.69 -2.20
N LEU A 129 -2.26 10.18 -1.71
CA LEU A 129 -2.13 11.54 -1.19
C LEU A 129 -2.34 12.61 -2.25
N ALA A 130 -1.74 12.44 -3.43
CA ALA A 130 -1.97 13.31 -4.57
C ALA A 130 -3.45 13.30 -4.99
N ASP A 131 -4.10 12.13 -5.02
CA ASP A 131 -5.52 11.99 -5.32
C ASP A 131 -6.42 12.70 -4.28
N HIS A 132 -5.92 12.95 -3.05
CA HIS A 132 -6.60 13.68 -1.97
C HIS A 132 -6.11 15.12 -1.79
N ASN A 133 -5.37 15.68 -2.76
CA ASN A 133 -4.80 17.03 -2.71
C ASN A 133 -3.87 17.29 -1.49
N ILE A 134 -3.24 16.24 -0.96
CA ILE A 134 -2.25 16.35 0.09
C ILE A 134 -0.87 16.41 -0.57
N ASP A 135 -0.26 17.60 -0.52
CA ASP A 135 1.07 17.80 -1.07
C ASP A 135 2.13 17.03 -0.26
N VAL A 136 3.00 16.33 -0.99
CA VAL A 136 4.09 15.54 -0.44
C VAL A 136 5.37 16.06 -1.05
N PRO A 137 6.33 16.57 -0.25
CA PRO A 137 7.61 17.01 -0.77
C PRO A 137 8.28 15.92 -1.61
N ASP A 138 8.74 16.28 -2.79
CA ASP A 138 9.59 15.41 -3.60
C ASP A 138 10.91 15.17 -2.85
N LYS A 139 11.36 13.91 -2.89
CA LYS A 139 12.58 13.46 -2.19
C LYS A 139 13.83 13.71 -3.01
#